data_AF-A0A101H6L2-F1
#
_entry.id   AF-A0A101H6L2-F1
#
_cell.length_a   1.000
_cell.length_b   1.000
_cell.length_c   1.000
_cell.angle_alpha   90.00
_cell.angle_beta   90.00
_cell.angle_gamma   90.00
#
_symmetry.space_group_name_H-M   'P 1'
#
loop_
_entity.id
_entity.type
_entity.pdbx_description
1 polymer ?
#
loop_
_entity_poly.entity_id
_entity_poly.type
_entity_poly.pdbx_seq_one_letter_code
_entity_poly.pdbx_strand_id
1 'polypeptide(L)'
;MLTERASGILLHPTSFPGPDGIGDLGPEAYRWIDFLKASGCQMWQILPLGPTGYGDSPYQCFSAFAGNPLLVSPLLLIEDGVLEISDIADRPAFPADRVDFGPVIIWKNRLLERAFSRFRSLQSHAIKIAFERFCQENQAWLGDFSLFMAIKESQNGQQWNLWPEPLKYRDSQAMADFSAQFAENIERHQFNQFLFFNQWGKVHAYAQQNGIRIIGDVPFVIALDSADVWANPDLFLMDAELNPTFVAGVPPDYFSRDGQLWGNPLYNWDVHRAQGYQWWLDRMAAILKMVDLVRLDHFRGFAAAWHIPFGETTARKGEWVPGPGKEIFKAFKQKFPEMPIIAEDLGVITPDVEDMRDSFGLPGMKILQFAFTGDPEDDFLPHHYPVNCFAYTGSHDNNTSKGWYEQASAREQDFCRRYLNVSGDDISWSMMRAIWQSVANDVVAPMQDLLSLGAEARMNLPGSQGSNWAWRMLPDAITEPLRQRMWELNLLYSRLPPEEKARYSAKLNAELSGTVKPH
;
A
#
# COMPACT_ATOMS: atom_id res chain seq x y z
N MET A 1 15.27 3.54 -16.26
CA MET A 1 14.14 3.46 -17.22
C MET A 1 13.79 2.01 -17.40
N LEU A 2 12.53 1.64 -17.17
CA LEU A 2 12.03 0.30 -17.42
C LEU A 2 11.87 0.13 -18.94
N THR A 3 12.72 -0.70 -19.56
CA THR A 3 12.73 -0.89 -21.02
C THR A 3 11.86 -2.06 -21.48
N GLU A 4 11.29 -2.81 -20.53
CA GLU A 4 10.51 -4.00 -20.81
C GLU A 4 9.09 -3.86 -20.27
N ARG A 5 8.12 -4.23 -21.11
CA ARG A 5 6.70 -4.20 -20.76
C ARG A 5 6.41 -5.30 -19.75
N ALA A 6 5.83 -4.92 -18.62
CA ALA A 6 5.46 -5.85 -17.56
C ALA A 6 3.99 -5.71 -17.18
N SER A 7 3.50 -6.70 -16.43
CA SER A 7 2.17 -6.68 -15.83
C SER A 7 2.23 -7.07 -14.36
N GLY A 8 1.26 -6.58 -13.58
CA GLY A 8 1.10 -6.93 -12.18
C GLY A 8 -0.35 -7.05 -11.74
N ILE A 9 -0.52 -7.47 -10.50
CA ILE A 9 -1.82 -7.54 -9.84
C ILE A 9 -1.75 -6.78 -8.52
N LEU A 10 -2.77 -5.96 -8.25
CA LEU A 10 -2.98 -5.28 -6.97
C LEU A 10 -3.77 -6.22 -6.06
N LEU A 11 -3.14 -6.64 -4.96
CA LEU A 11 -3.76 -7.45 -3.90
C LEU A 11 -3.05 -7.19 -2.58
N HIS A 12 -3.73 -6.61 -1.61
CA HIS A 12 -3.14 -6.38 -0.29
C HIS A 12 -3.07 -7.70 0.52
N PRO A 13 -2.05 -7.94 1.36
CA PRO A 13 -1.94 -9.19 2.12
C PRO A 13 -3.14 -9.50 3.01
N THR A 14 -3.87 -8.49 3.50
CA THR A 14 -5.09 -8.70 4.30
C THR A 14 -6.17 -9.47 3.54
N SER A 15 -6.16 -9.36 2.20
CA SER A 15 -7.11 -9.99 1.30
C SER A 15 -6.74 -11.44 0.94
N PHE A 16 -5.62 -11.97 1.42
CA PHE A 16 -5.34 -13.40 1.23
C PHE A 16 -6.40 -14.27 1.94
N PRO A 17 -6.75 -15.42 1.36
CA PRO A 17 -7.58 -16.40 2.03
C PRO A 17 -6.85 -16.95 3.26
N GLY A 18 -7.59 -17.62 4.15
CA GLY A 18 -7.00 -18.24 5.33
C GLY A 18 -7.95 -18.24 6.53
N PRO A 19 -7.71 -19.14 7.50
CA PRO A 19 -8.64 -19.39 8.60
C PRO A 19 -8.56 -18.34 9.72
N ASP A 20 -7.55 -17.48 9.72
CA ASP A 20 -7.16 -16.63 10.84
C ASP A 20 -7.82 -15.23 10.82
N GLY A 21 -8.91 -15.10 10.05
CA GLY A 21 -9.77 -13.92 9.95
C GLY A 21 -9.23 -12.76 9.13
N ILE A 22 -7.93 -12.76 8.85
CA ILE A 22 -7.23 -11.82 7.97
C ILE A 22 -6.14 -12.61 7.23
N GLY A 23 -5.83 -12.20 6.00
CA GLY A 23 -4.68 -12.74 5.29
C GLY A 23 -3.36 -12.39 6.02
N ASP A 24 -2.37 -13.26 5.93
CA ASP A 24 -1.10 -13.14 6.65
C ASP A 24 0.12 -13.48 5.77
N LEU A 25 1.32 -13.31 6.33
CA LEU A 25 2.60 -13.52 5.65
C LEU A 25 3.06 -14.99 5.64
N GLY A 26 2.12 -15.92 5.78
CA GLY A 26 2.31 -17.37 5.79
C GLY A 26 2.18 -18.00 4.40
N PRO A 27 1.80 -19.30 4.33
CA PRO A 27 1.78 -20.07 3.08
C PRO A 27 1.03 -19.43 1.92
N GLU A 28 -0.07 -18.73 2.18
CA GLU A 28 -0.87 -18.10 1.13
C GLU A 28 -0.13 -16.95 0.42
N ALA A 29 0.80 -16.26 1.10
CA ALA A 29 1.66 -15.27 0.46
C ALA A 29 2.64 -15.93 -0.55
N TYR A 30 3.16 -17.13 -0.25
CA TYR A 30 4.03 -17.89 -1.16
C TYR A 30 3.24 -18.45 -2.34
N ARG A 31 2.05 -19.02 -2.08
CA ARG A 31 1.13 -19.49 -3.13
C ARG A 31 0.71 -18.36 -4.07
N TRP A 32 0.53 -17.15 -3.53
CA TRP A 32 0.26 -15.96 -4.33
C TRP A 32 1.41 -15.63 -5.28
N ILE A 33 2.66 -15.64 -4.79
CA ILE A 33 3.86 -15.41 -5.61
C ILE A 33 3.99 -16.50 -6.69
N ASP A 34 3.73 -17.75 -6.36
CA ASP A 34 3.73 -18.86 -7.32
C ASP A 34 2.66 -18.64 -8.43
N PHE A 35 1.47 -18.20 -8.06
CA PHE A 35 0.41 -17.84 -9.01
C PHE A 35 0.83 -16.70 -9.94
N LEU A 36 1.45 -15.64 -9.41
CA LEU A 36 1.94 -14.52 -10.21
C LEU A 36 2.97 -14.99 -11.23
N LYS A 37 3.98 -15.75 -10.79
CA LYS A 37 5.01 -16.32 -11.66
C LYS A 37 4.40 -17.21 -12.73
N ALA A 38 3.52 -18.12 -12.35
CA ALA A 38 2.91 -19.07 -13.27
C ALA A 38 1.92 -18.40 -14.26
N SER A 39 1.43 -17.20 -13.94
CA SER A 39 0.63 -16.35 -14.82
C SER A 39 1.48 -15.44 -15.71
N GLY A 40 2.81 -15.44 -15.56
CA GLY A 40 3.73 -14.55 -16.28
C GLY A 40 3.66 -13.09 -15.84
N CYS A 41 3.05 -12.81 -14.69
CA CYS A 41 3.12 -11.50 -14.05
C CYS A 41 4.50 -11.30 -13.43
N GLN A 42 4.93 -10.04 -13.34
CA GLN A 42 6.27 -9.66 -12.85
C GLN A 42 6.19 -8.65 -11.71
N MET A 43 4.98 -8.23 -11.33
CA MET A 43 4.74 -7.21 -10.32
C MET A 43 3.60 -7.61 -9.39
N TRP A 44 3.76 -7.31 -8.11
CA TRP A 44 2.75 -7.41 -7.07
C TRP A 44 2.60 -6.05 -6.40
N GLN A 45 1.46 -5.40 -6.56
CA GLN A 45 1.18 -4.15 -5.86
C GLN A 45 0.42 -4.40 -4.56
N ILE A 46 0.86 -3.72 -3.51
CA ILE A 46 0.26 -3.73 -2.17
C ILE A 46 -0.09 -2.30 -1.75
N LEU A 47 -0.98 -2.19 -0.77
CA LEU A 47 -1.20 -0.96 0.01
C LEU A 47 -0.15 -0.84 1.14
N PRO A 48 -0.09 0.28 1.88
CA PRO A 48 0.85 0.44 2.98
C PRO A 48 0.72 -0.68 4.01
N LEU A 49 1.86 -1.12 4.57
CA LEU A 49 1.91 -2.26 5.50
C LEU A 49 1.96 -1.83 6.97
N GLY A 50 1.70 -0.56 7.28
CA GLY A 50 1.82 -0.05 8.64
C GLY A 50 0.67 -0.48 9.56
N PRO A 51 0.87 -0.43 10.90
CA PRO A 51 -0.17 -0.74 11.88
C PRO A 51 -1.30 0.29 11.80
N THR A 52 -2.52 -0.16 11.55
CA THR A 52 -3.67 0.70 11.27
C THR A 52 -4.35 1.22 12.53
N GLY A 53 -4.83 2.47 12.47
CA GLY A 53 -5.64 3.09 13.50
C GLY A 53 -7.14 2.84 13.36
N TYR A 54 -7.95 3.75 13.92
CA TYR A 54 -9.41 3.70 13.79
C TYR A 54 -9.85 3.73 12.33
N GLY A 55 -10.80 2.87 11.96
CA GLY A 55 -11.27 2.73 10.58
C GLY A 55 -10.39 1.81 9.71
N ASP A 56 -9.36 1.20 10.31
CA ASP A 56 -8.55 0.13 9.72
C ASP A 56 -7.85 0.50 8.40
N SER A 57 -7.69 1.80 8.13
CA SER A 57 -7.10 2.29 6.90
C SER A 57 -5.59 2.13 6.89
N PRO A 58 -5.02 1.48 5.86
CA PRO A 58 -3.58 1.47 5.61
C PRO A 58 -2.97 2.88 5.40
N TYR A 59 -3.79 3.90 5.15
CA TYR A 59 -3.32 5.28 4.97
C TYR A 59 -3.35 6.10 6.27
N GLN A 60 -3.80 5.49 7.38
CA GLN A 60 -3.81 6.08 8.72
C GLN A 60 -3.11 5.16 9.72
N CYS A 61 -1.79 5.01 9.53
CA CYS A 61 -0.96 4.17 10.38
C CYS A 61 -0.43 4.89 11.62
N PHE A 62 -0.22 4.14 12.70
CA PHE A 62 0.46 4.63 13.90
C PHE A 62 1.96 4.91 13.69
N SER A 63 2.54 4.48 12.57
CA SER A 63 3.90 4.81 12.19
C SER A 63 4.12 4.72 10.68
N ALA A 64 4.96 5.61 10.14
CA ALA A 64 5.47 5.59 8.79
C ALA A 64 6.53 4.49 8.53
N PHE A 65 7.05 3.87 9.59
CA PHE A 65 8.18 2.92 9.55
C PHE A 65 7.79 1.50 9.97
N ALA A 66 6.89 1.37 10.95
CA ALA A 66 6.49 0.09 11.50
C ALA A 66 5.67 -0.76 10.49
N GLY A 67 5.66 -2.07 10.71
CA GLY A 67 4.80 -3.02 10.02
C GLY A 67 3.60 -3.46 10.85
N ASN A 68 2.56 -3.93 10.18
CA ASN A 68 1.28 -4.30 10.79
C ASN A 68 1.38 -5.71 11.42
N PRO A 69 1.38 -5.81 12.77
CA PRO A 69 1.53 -7.10 13.43
C PRO A 69 0.35 -8.05 13.21
N LEU A 70 -0.81 -7.58 12.73
CA LEU A 70 -1.94 -8.43 12.38
C LEU A 70 -1.64 -9.35 11.18
N LEU A 71 -0.68 -8.98 10.34
CA LEU A 71 -0.22 -9.77 9.19
C LEU A 71 0.75 -10.89 9.58
N VAL A 72 1.18 -10.98 10.84
CA VAL A 72 2.04 -12.07 11.30
C VAL A 72 1.29 -13.40 11.24
N SER A 73 1.90 -14.38 10.58
CA SER A 73 1.35 -15.72 10.37
C SER A 73 1.53 -16.60 11.61
N PRO A 74 0.43 -17.07 12.24
CA PRO A 74 0.48 -17.97 13.39
C PRO A 74 1.16 -19.30 13.07
N LEU A 75 1.00 -19.79 11.84
CA LEU A 75 1.58 -21.07 11.43
C LEU A 75 3.12 -21.01 11.42
N LEU A 76 3.70 -19.95 10.86
CA LEU A 76 5.15 -19.77 10.86
C LEU A 76 5.71 -19.57 12.27
N LEU A 77 4.93 -18.95 13.17
CA LEU A 77 5.30 -18.85 14.59
C LEU A 77 5.33 -20.22 15.30
N ILE A 78 4.47 -21.15 14.90
CA ILE A 78 4.51 -22.55 15.38
C ILE A 78 5.76 -23.26 14.84
N GLU A 79 6.07 -23.08 13.55
CA GLU A 79 7.29 -23.64 12.93
C GLU A 79 8.57 -23.10 13.59
N ASP A 80 8.61 -21.81 13.89
CA ASP A 80 9.72 -21.14 14.59
C ASP A 80 9.78 -21.48 16.09
N GLY A 81 8.81 -22.25 16.62
CA GLY A 81 8.75 -22.71 18.01
C GLY A 81 8.42 -21.61 19.03
N VAL A 82 7.93 -20.46 18.58
CA VAL A 82 7.47 -19.37 19.46
C VAL A 82 5.98 -19.49 19.80
N LEU A 83 5.25 -20.39 19.13
CA LEU A 83 3.90 -20.83 19.49
C LEU A 83 3.77 -22.35 19.42
N GLU A 84 2.72 -22.89 20.02
CA GLU A 84 2.27 -24.27 19.87
C GLU A 84 0.87 -24.33 19.23
N ILE A 85 0.48 -25.50 18.73
CA ILE A 85 -0.86 -25.72 18.15
C ILE A 85 -1.98 -25.41 19.17
N SER A 86 -1.74 -25.67 20.45
CA SER A 86 -2.66 -25.33 21.54
C SER A 86 -2.89 -23.81 21.67
N ASP A 87 -1.92 -22.97 21.27
CA ASP A 87 -2.02 -21.52 21.37
C ASP A 87 -2.98 -20.92 20.34
N ILE A 88 -3.41 -21.68 19.33
CA ILE A 88 -4.42 -21.27 18.34
C ILE A 88 -5.78 -21.97 18.56
N ALA A 89 -5.92 -22.76 19.62
CA ALA A 89 -7.13 -23.56 19.86
C ALA A 89 -8.39 -22.71 20.14
N ASP A 90 -8.22 -21.46 20.61
CA ASP A 90 -9.31 -20.51 20.87
C ASP A 90 -9.61 -19.59 19.67
N ARG A 91 -9.14 -19.95 18.47
CA ARG A 91 -9.42 -19.20 17.23
C ARG A 91 -10.93 -19.06 16.99
N PRO A 92 -11.47 -17.83 16.90
CA PRO A 92 -12.86 -17.60 16.53
C PRO A 92 -13.20 -18.14 15.14
N ALA A 93 -14.49 -18.37 14.90
CA ALA A 93 -14.99 -18.57 13.54
C ALA A 93 -15.05 -17.22 12.83
N PHE A 94 -14.19 -17.03 11.82
CA PHE A 94 -14.16 -15.81 11.03
C PHE A 94 -14.82 -16.00 9.66
N PRO A 95 -15.39 -14.93 9.07
CA PRO A 95 -15.82 -14.95 7.68
C PRO A 95 -14.62 -15.18 6.73
N ALA A 96 -14.87 -15.92 5.65
CA ALA A 96 -13.84 -16.25 4.65
C ALA A 96 -13.64 -15.14 3.60
N ASP A 97 -14.70 -14.37 3.34
CA ASP A 97 -14.81 -13.36 2.27
C ASP A 97 -14.52 -11.92 2.74
N ARG A 98 -14.41 -11.71 4.05
CA ARG A 98 -14.09 -10.40 4.63
C ARG A 98 -13.28 -10.48 5.91
N VAL A 99 -12.59 -9.39 6.25
CA VAL A 99 -11.98 -9.17 7.55
C VAL A 99 -13.04 -8.57 8.49
N ASP A 100 -13.26 -9.22 9.62
CA ASP A 100 -13.98 -8.62 10.76
C ASP A 100 -12.92 -8.11 11.76
N PHE A 101 -12.51 -6.85 11.59
CA PHE A 101 -11.34 -6.28 12.27
C PHE A 101 -11.46 -6.34 13.81
N GLY A 102 -12.64 -6.14 14.39
CA GLY A 102 -12.82 -6.16 15.84
C GLY A 102 -12.36 -7.48 16.48
N PRO A 103 -13.00 -8.62 16.14
CA PRO A 103 -12.57 -9.94 16.59
C PRO A 103 -11.13 -10.31 16.17
N VAL A 104 -10.69 -9.92 14.97
CA VAL A 104 -9.31 -10.20 14.49
C VAL A 104 -8.27 -9.51 15.35
N ILE A 105 -8.42 -8.22 15.64
CA ILE A 105 -7.49 -7.43 16.46
C ILE A 105 -7.36 -8.05 17.85
N ILE A 106 -8.50 -8.40 18.48
CA ILE A 106 -8.50 -9.02 19.81
C ILE A 106 -7.74 -10.35 19.81
N TRP A 107 -8.04 -11.22 18.84
CA TRP A 107 -7.45 -12.55 18.80
C TRP A 107 -5.95 -12.53 18.41
N LYS A 108 -5.57 -11.76 17.37
CA LYS A 108 -4.16 -11.62 16.96
C LYS A 108 -3.30 -11.00 18.05
N ASN A 109 -3.78 -9.98 18.76
CA ASN A 109 -3.03 -9.39 19.89
C ASN A 109 -2.82 -10.40 21.02
N ARG A 110 -3.84 -11.20 21.37
CA ARG A 110 -3.69 -12.28 22.37
C ARG A 110 -2.67 -13.32 21.91
N LEU A 111 -2.67 -13.67 20.63
CA LEU A 111 -1.71 -14.61 20.07
C LEU A 111 -0.27 -14.08 20.15
N LEU A 112 -0.06 -12.80 19.82
CA LEU A 112 1.25 -12.15 19.90
C LEU A 112 1.75 -12.05 21.34
N GLU A 113 0.85 -11.83 22.31
CA GLU A 113 1.17 -11.89 23.75
C GLU A 113 1.68 -13.28 24.16
N ARG A 114 0.99 -14.35 23.70
CA ARG A 114 1.44 -15.75 23.92
C ARG A 114 2.81 -16.00 23.29
N ALA A 115 3.01 -15.52 22.06
CA ALA A 115 4.29 -15.66 21.35
C ALA A 115 5.43 -14.96 22.11
N PHE A 116 5.19 -13.75 22.61
CA PHE A 116 6.18 -13.01 23.39
C PHE A 116 6.48 -13.68 24.74
N SER A 117 5.46 -14.13 25.45
CA SER A 117 5.60 -14.89 26.71
C SER A 117 6.47 -16.13 26.51
N ARG A 118 6.23 -16.89 25.44
CA ARG A 118 7.04 -18.06 25.09
C ARG A 118 8.47 -17.65 24.71
N PHE A 119 8.65 -16.66 23.85
CA PHE A 119 9.95 -16.12 23.45
C PHE A 119 10.85 -15.79 24.65
N ARG A 120 10.32 -15.14 25.69
CA ARG A 120 11.10 -14.80 26.90
C ARG A 120 11.62 -16.07 27.59
N SER A 121 10.79 -17.12 27.67
CA SER A 121 11.15 -18.40 28.28
C SER A 121 12.04 -19.31 27.41
N LEU A 122 12.16 -19.04 26.10
CA LEU A 122 12.96 -19.86 25.20
C LEU A 122 14.44 -19.87 25.60
N GLN A 123 15.04 -21.06 25.55
CA GLN A 123 16.48 -21.25 25.70
C GLN A 123 17.25 -21.08 24.38
N SER A 124 16.53 -20.95 23.25
CA SER A 124 17.12 -20.76 21.93
C SER A 124 17.82 -19.40 21.85
N HIS A 125 19.14 -19.42 21.65
CA HIS A 125 19.94 -18.20 21.53
C HIS A 125 19.79 -17.55 20.15
N ALA A 126 19.45 -18.31 19.10
CA ALA A 126 19.43 -17.80 17.72
C ALA A 126 18.35 -16.73 17.51
N ILE A 127 17.12 -16.96 17.97
CA ILE A 127 16.02 -15.99 17.83
C ILE A 127 16.26 -14.75 18.69
N LYS A 128 16.85 -14.91 19.89
CA LYS A 128 17.20 -13.80 20.78
C LYS A 128 18.27 -12.90 20.15
N ILE A 129 19.32 -13.49 19.56
CA ILE A 129 20.36 -12.75 18.81
C ILE A 129 19.77 -12.04 17.60
N ALA A 130 18.84 -12.68 16.86
CA ALA A 130 18.19 -12.06 15.72
C ALA A 130 17.30 -10.88 16.13
N PHE A 131 16.58 -11.01 17.24
CA PHE A 131 15.78 -9.93 17.84
C PHE A 131 16.66 -8.74 18.28
N GLU A 132 17.73 -9.00 19.03
CA GLU A 132 18.67 -7.95 19.46
C GLU A 132 19.28 -7.20 18.27
N ARG A 133 19.65 -7.92 17.21
CA ARG A 133 20.15 -7.33 15.97
C ARG A 133 19.10 -6.46 15.31
N PHE A 134 17.86 -6.95 15.20
CA PHE A 134 16.76 -6.18 14.64
C PHE A 134 16.56 -4.86 15.40
N CYS A 135 16.60 -4.91 16.73
CA CYS A 135 16.48 -3.70 17.57
C CYS A 135 17.62 -2.71 17.31
N GLN A 136 18.87 -3.19 17.19
CA GLN A 136 20.02 -2.35 16.89
C GLN A 136 19.94 -1.70 15.50
N GLU A 137 19.56 -2.48 14.47
CA GLU A 137 19.46 -2.01 13.08
C GLU A 137 18.33 -0.99 12.88
N ASN A 138 17.31 -1.00 13.75
CA ASN A 138 16.11 -0.16 13.63
C ASN A 138 15.95 0.86 14.77
N GLN A 139 17.00 1.09 15.56
CA GLN A 139 16.96 1.98 16.73
C GLN A 139 16.46 3.41 16.43
N ALA A 140 16.62 3.89 15.19
CA ALA A 140 16.25 5.24 14.78
C ALA A 140 14.74 5.53 14.83
N TRP A 141 13.89 4.50 14.75
CA TRP A 141 12.43 4.66 14.78
C TRP A 141 11.76 3.70 15.78
N LEU A 142 12.36 2.53 16.02
CA LEU A 142 11.75 1.47 16.83
C LEU A 142 11.54 1.88 18.29
N GLY A 143 12.49 2.64 18.86
CA GLY A 143 12.39 3.12 20.25
C GLY A 143 11.16 4.00 20.46
N ASP A 144 11.00 5.02 19.62
CA ASP A 144 9.85 5.93 19.68
C ASP A 144 8.53 5.22 19.38
N PHE A 145 8.50 4.34 18.37
CA PHE A 145 7.32 3.57 18.03
C PHE A 145 6.87 2.66 19.18
N SER A 146 7.78 1.86 19.75
CA SER A 146 7.44 0.92 20.81
C SER A 146 7.04 1.62 22.10
N LEU A 147 7.66 2.76 22.42
CA LEU A 147 7.26 3.60 23.55
C LEU A 147 5.88 4.22 23.31
N PHE A 148 5.62 4.77 22.12
CA PHE A 148 4.33 5.32 21.73
C PHE A 148 3.21 4.28 21.89
N MET A 149 3.41 3.07 21.37
CA MET A 149 2.40 2.01 21.45
C MET A 149 2.15 1.55 22.89
N ALA A 150 3.21 1.43 23.71
CA ALA A 150 3.08 1.08 25.13
C ALA A 150 2.32 2.16 25.92
N ILE A 151 2.62 3.44 25.68
CA ILE A 151 1.87 4.55 26.28
C ILE A 151 0.41 4.47 25.82
N LYS A 152 0.17 4.34 24.52
CA LYS A 152 -1.17 4.24 23.95
C LYS A 152 -2.00 3.13 24.61
N GLU A 153 -1.41 1.95 24.80
CA GLU A 153 -2.05 0.83 25.50
C GLU A 153 -2.40 1.20 26.95
N SER A 154 -1.47 1.81 27.69
CA SER A 154 -1.71 2.28 29.07
C SER A 154 -2.80 3.35 29.17
N GLN A 155 -3.02 4.11 28.09
CA GLN A 155 -4.05 5.14 27.96
C GLN A 155 -5.32 4.63 27.29
N ASN A 156 -5.57 3.31 27.29
CA ASN A 156 -6.77 2.68 26.72
C ASN A 156 -7.00 3.00 25.22
N GLY A 157 -5.92 3.11 24.44
CA GLY A 157 -5.99 3.39 23.01
C GLY A 157 -6.16 4.87 22.65
N GLN A 158 -6.17 5.78 23.63
CA GLN A 158 -6.39 7.20 23.39
C GLN A 158 -5.29 7.82 22.51
N GLN A 159 -5.65 8.84 21.73
CA GLN A 159 -4.72 9.59 20.87
C GLN A 159 -3.71 10.38 21.71
N TRP A 160 -2.47 10.51 21.23
CA TRP A 160 -1.38 11.09 22.03
C TRP A 160 -1.58 12.56 22.42
N ASN A 161 -2.29 13.33 21.60
CA ASN A 161 -2.58 14.73 21.86
C ASN A 161 -3.54 14.93 23.04
N LEU A 162 -4.17 13.86 23.53
CA LEU A 162 -5.05 13.84 24.70
C LEU A 162 -4.40 13.17 25.93
N TRP A 163 -3.15 12.71 25.83
CA TRP A 163 -2.43 12.15 26.98
C TRP A 163 -2.09 13.23 28.02
N PRO A 164 -1.81 12.85 29.28
CA PRO A 164 -1.27 13.76 30.28
C PRO A 164 -0.07 14.52 29.76
N GLU A 165 0.05 15.81 30.13
CA GLU A 165 1.08 16.72 29.61
C GLU A 165 2.51 16.15 29.63
N PRO A 166 2.99 15.48 30.71
CA PRO A 166 4.34 14.91 30.72
C PRO A 166 4.57 13.85 29.63
N LEU A 167 3.53 13.10 29.24
CA LEU A 167 3.60 12.11 28.17
C LEU A 167 3.42 12.75 26.80
N LYS A 168 2.48 13.69 26.68
CA LYS A 168 2.22 14.45 25.43
C LYS A 168 3.46 15.22 24.98
N TYR A 169 4.09 15.97 25.88
CA TYR A 169 5.27 16.79 25.61
C TYR A 169 6.60 16.04 25.77
N ARG A 170 6.55 14.72 26.02
CA ARG A 170 7.73 13.86 26.14
C ARG A 170 8.73 14.37 27.18
N ASP A 171 8.24 14.75 28.35
CA ASP A 171 9.11 15.14 29.47
C ASP A 171 10.13 14.03 29.76
N SER A 172 11.41 14.39 29.82
CA SER A 172 12.49 13.40 29.89
C SER A 172 12.41 12.49 31.10
N GLN A 173 11.96 13.00 32.25
CA GLN A 173 11.83 12.19 33.46
C GLN A 173 10.61 11.28 33.36
N ALA A 174 9.48 11.80 32.88
CA ALA A 174 8.28 11.00 32.67
C ALA A 174 8.51 9.85 31.65
N MET A 175 9.27 10.11 30.58
CA MET A 175 9.64 9.07 29.60
C MET A 175 10.54 7.99 30.22
N ALA A 176 11.50 8.39 31.05
CA ALA A 176 12.40 7.45 31.74
C ALA A 176 11.64 6.57 32.75
N ASP A 177 10.79 7.20 33.58
CA ASP A 177 9.97 6.50 34.58
C ASP A 177 8.99 5.53 33.92
N PHE A 178 8.31 5.98 32.86
CA PHE A 178 7.40 5.13 32.08
C PHE A 178 8.16 3.95 31.44
N SER A 179 9.31 4.21 30.83
CA SER A 179 10.11 3.18 30.18
C SER A 179 10.59 2.12 31.16
N ALA A 180 10.97 2.52 32.39
CA ALA A 180 11.34 1.59 33.45
C ALA A 180 10.14 0.77 33.95
N GLN A 181 8.98 1.40 34.12
CA GLN A 181 7.77 0.74 34.61
C GLN A 181 7.16 -0.24 33.58
N PHE A 182 7.21 0.11 32.29
CA PHE A 182 6.57 -0.62 31.18
C PHE A 182 7.57 -1.26 30.22
N ALA A 183 8.79 -1.57 30.70
CA ALA A 183 9.87 -2.14 29.88
C ALA A 183 9.44 -3.41 29.12
N GLU A 184 8.64 -4.27 29.75
CA GLU A 184 8.12 -5.49 29.13
C GLU A 184 7.13 -5.21 27.99
N ASN A 185 6.22 -4.24 28.15
CA ASN A 185 5.28 -3.85 27.09
C ASN A 185 6.04 -3.24 25.89
N ILE A 186 7.06 -2.42 26.17
CA ILE A 186 7.91 -1.83 25.13
C ILE A 186 8.64 -2.93 24.36
N GLU A 187 9.29 -3.87 25.07
CA GLU A 187 9.99 -5.01 24.46
C GLU A 187 9.02 -5.88 23.64
N ARG A 188 7.78 -6.09 24.10
CA ARG A 188 6.75 -6.81 23.33
C ARG A 188 6.42 -6.11 22.01
N HIS A 189 6.26 -4.78 22.01
CA HIS A 189 6.04 -4.04 20.76
C HIS A 189 7.24 -4.12 19.82
N GLN A 190 8.47 -4.11 20.35
CA GLN A 190 9.67 -4.34 19.55
C GLN A 190 9.68 -5.73 18.95
N PHE A 191 9.33 -6.75 19.74
CA PHE A 191 9.26 -8.14 19.32
C PHE A 191 8.21 -8.35 18.22
N ASN A 192 7.04 -7.73 18.33
CA ASN A 192 6.00 -7.78 17.30
C ASN A 192 6.51 -7.22 15.96
N GLN A 193 7.30 -6.15 15.98
CA GLN A 193 7.94 -5.62 14.78
C GLN A 193 8.99 -6.59 14.23
N PHE A 194 9.83 -7.17 15.07
CA PHE A 194 10.77 -8.21 14.66
C PHE A 194 10.08 -9.38 13.94
N LEU A 195 8.96 -9.89 14.49
CA LEU A 195 8.20 -10.97 13.87
C LEU A 195 7.68 -10.57 12.49
N PHE A 196 7.09 -9.38 12.36
CA PHE A 196 6.61 -8.86 11.09
C PHE A 196 7.74 -8.76 10.05
N PHE A 197 8.84 -8.07 10.38
CA PHE A 197 9.94 -7.84 9.44
C PHE A 197 10.67 -9.12 9.07
N ASN A 198 10.77 -10.09 9.98
CA ASN A 198 11.32 -11.41 9.69
C ASN A 198 10.46 -12.18 8.67
N GLN A 199 9.13 -12.20 8.86
CA GLN A 199 8.24 -12.88 7.92
C GLN A 199 8.16 -12.15 6.57
N TRP A 200 8.01 -10.82 6.60
CA TRP A 200 7.97 -10.01 5.37
C TRP A 200 9.27 -10.13 4.57
N GLY A 201 10.44 -10.09 5.23
CA GLY A 201 11.72 -10.26 4.57
C GLY A 201 11.85 -11.60 3.84
N LYS A 202 11.30 -12.69 4.41
CA LYS A 202 11.25 -14.00 3.74
C LYS A 202 10.32 -13.97 2.51
N VAL A 203 9.14 -13.35 2.62
CA VAL A 203 8.19 -13.19 1.51
C VAL A 203 8.79 -12.33 0.37
N HIS A 204 9.40 -11.20 0.70
CA HIS A 204 10.05 -10.32 -0.28
C HIS A 204 11.21 -11.02 -0.98
N ALA A 205 12.08 -11.72 -0.24
CA ALA A 205 13.14 -12.52 -0.83
C ALA A 205 12.60 -13.62 -1.76
N TYR A 206 11.50 -14.28 -1.40
CA TYR A 206 10.86 -15.29 -2.25
C TYR A 206 10.26 -14.67 -3.53
N ALA A 207 9.67 -13.47 -3.43
CA ALA A 207 9.18 -12.73 -4.60
C ALA A 207 10.34 -12.42 -5.57
N GLN A 208 11.45 -11.89 -5.06
CA GLN A 208 12.64 -11.58 -5.86
C GLN A 208 13.24 -12.82 -6.53
N GLN A 209 13.36 -13.94 -5.81
CA GLN A 209 13.83 -15.22 -6.37
C GLN A 209 12.95 -15.74 -7.51
N ASN A 210 11.68 -15.34 -7.54
CA ASN A 210 10.70 -15.72 -8.54
C ASN A 210 10.47 -14.64 -9.61
N GLY A 211 11.31 -13.60 -9.65
CA GLY A 211 11.21 -12.53 -10.64
C GLY A 211 10.00 -11.60 -10.44
N ILE A 212 9.43 -11.58 -9.24
CA ILE A 212 8.30 -10.72 -8.87
C ILE A 212 8.81 -9.51 -8.11
N ARG A 213 8.58 -8.32 -8.65
CA ARG A 213 8.84 -7.03 -7.99
C ARG A 213 7.62 -6.62 -7.16
N ILE A 214 7.84 -6.22 -5.91
CA ILE A 214 6.79 -5.69 -5.05
C ILE A 214 6.73 -4.17 -5.20
N ILE A 215 5.54 -3.65 -5.48
CA ILE A 215 5.24 -2.22 -5.50
C ILE A 215 4.56 -1.88 -4.19
N GLY A 216 5.26 -1.16 -3.33
CA GLY A 216 4.72 -0.57 -2.11
C GLY A 216 4.03 0.75 -2.35
N ASP A 217 3.52 1.32 -1.27
CA ASP A 217 2.75 2.55 -1.28
C ASP A 217 3.12 3.41 -0.07
N VAL A 218 3.33 4.70 -0.30
CA VAL A 218 3.73 5.68 0.71
C VAL A 218 2.72 6.83 0.69
N PRO A 219 1.85 6.92 1.72
CA PRO A 219 0.92 8.04 1.89
C PRO A 219 1.67 9.37 1.92
N PHE A 220 1.20 10.40 1.20
CA PHE A 220 1.77 11.74 1.34
C PHE A 220 1.67 12.23 2.78
N VAL A 221 0.50 12.07 3.39
CA VAL A 221 0.19 12.51 4.75
C VAL A 221 0.54 11.47 5.80
N ILE A 222 0.75 11.92 7.05
CA ILE A 222 0.93 11.07 8.23
C ILE A 222 -0.28 11.22 9.16
N ALA A 223 -0.71 10.16 9.83
CA ALA A 223 -1.81 10.26 10.79
C ALA A 223 -1.41 11.17 11.96
N LEU A 224 -2.32 12.03 12.44
CA LEU A 224 -2.08 12.84 13.64
C LEU A 224 -1.67 11.94 14.79
N ASP A 225 -2.46 10.91 15.07
CA ASP A 225 -2.21 9.92 16.11
C ASP A 225 -1.16 8.90 15.65
N SER A 226 0.10 9.31 15.58
CA SER A 226 1.24 8.47 15.20
C SER A 226 2.48 8.75 16.04
N ALA A 227 3.36 7.75 16.13
CA ALA A 227 4.67 7.89 16.75
C ALA A 227 5.52 8.96 16.04
N ASP A 228 5.37 9.11 14.71
CA ASP A 228 6.14 10.06 13.91
C ASP A 228 5.86 11.50 14.31
N VAL A 229 4.57 11.85 14.43
CA VAL A 229 4.13 13.20 14.80
C VAL A 229 4.43 13.46 16.28
N TRP A 230 4.16 12.50 17.15
CA TRP A 230 4.43 12.64 18.58
C TRP A 230 5.92 12.83 18.89
N ALA A 231 6.80 12.09 18.22
CA ALA A 231 8.25 12.18 18.45
C ALA A 231 8.92 13.37 17.73
N ASN A 232 8.31 13.89 16.65
CA ASN A 232 8.90 14.94 15.80
C ASN A 232 7.88 16.05 15.47
N PRO A 233 7.28 16.72 16.47
CA PRO A 233 6.20 17.68 16.22
C PRO A 233 6.64 18.90 15.38
N ASP A 234 7.92 19.28 15.43
CA ASP A 234 8.51 20.39 14.69
C ASP A 234 8.55 20.17 13.17
N LEU A 235 8.49 18.91 12.72
CA LEU A 235 8.38 18.54 11.31
C LEU A 235 6.99 18.81 10.72
N PHE A 236 6.03 19.23 11.55
CA PHE A 236 4.64 19.48 11.19
C PHE A 236 4.20 20.88 11.61
N LEU A 237 3.13 21.39 10.99
CA LEU A 237 2.56 22.70 11.29
C LEU A 237 1.69 22.65 12.55
N MET A 238 2.33 22.77 13.71
CA MET A 238 1.70 22.67 15.04
C MET A 238 1.68 24.02 15.79
N ASP A 239 0.68 24.20 16.66
CA ASP A 239 0.64 25.30 17.64
C ASP A 239 1.50 24.99 18.88
N ALA A 240 1.51 25.91 19.87
CA ALA A 240 2.30 25.75 21.09
C ALA A 240 1.81 24.58 21.96
N GLU A 241 0.54 24.21 21.84
CA GLU A 241 -0.11 23.09 22.51
C GLU A 241 -0.03 21.79 21.71
N LEU A 242 0.75 21.74 20.62
CA LEU A 242 0.92 20.60 19.72
C LEU A 242 -0.37 20.13 19.02
N ASN A 243 -1.33 21.03 18.80
CA ASN A 243 -2.43 20.78 17.88
C ASN A 243 -2.03 21.22 16.46
N PRO A 244 -2.56 20.57 15.41
CA PRO A 244 -2.38 21.05 14.05
C PRO A 244 -2.93 22.47 13.90
N THR A 245 -2.20 23.34 13.21
CA THR A 245 -2.72 24.64 12.77
C THR A 245 -3.55 24.50 11.49
N PHE A 246 -3.11 23.59 10.62
CA PHE A 246 -3.79 23.20 9.39
C PHE A 246 -3.80 21.68 9.25
N VAL A 247 -4.80 21.18 8.54
CA VAL A 247 -4.94 19.77 8.19
C VAL A 247 -5.11 19.59 6.69
N ALA A 248 -4.71 18.41 6.24
CA ALA A 248 -4.74 18.03 4.84
C ALA A 248 -6.15 17.65 4.37
N GLY A 249 -6.35 17.83 3.07
CA GLY A 249 -7.53 17.42 2.34
C GLY A 249 -7.39 17.73 0.87
N VAL A 250 -8.50 17.69 0.14
CA VAL A 250 -8.61 18.18 -1.23
C VAL A 250 -9.80 19.11 -1.36
N PRO A 251 -9.71 20.15 -2.22
CA PRO A 251 -10.81 21.09 -2.42
C PRO A 251 -12.05 20.39 -2.98
N PRO A 252 -13.22 21.06 -2.94
CA PRO A 252 -14.37 20.63 -3.72
C PRO A 252 -14.03 20.43 -5.19
N ASP A 253 -14.48 19.31 -5.73
CA ASP A 253 -14.34 18.95 -7.14
C ASP A 253 -15.66 18.37 -7.67
N TYR A 254 -15.64 17.86 -8.91
CA TYR A 254 -16.85 17.29 -9.51
C TYR A 254 -17.31 15.98 -8.84
N PHE A 255 -16.45 15.31 -8.07
CA PHE A 255 -16.78 14.10 -7.32
C PHE A 255 -17.29 14.41 -5.91
N SER A 256 -16.80 15.48 -5.28
CA SER A 256 -17.18 15.88 -3.93
C SER A 256 -17.54 17.36 -3.82
N ARG A 257 -18.82 17.62 -3.53
CA ARG A 257 -19.35 18.97 -3.33
C ARG A 257 -18.63 19.73 -2.22
N ASP A 258 -18.19 19.05 -1.17
CA ASP A 258 -17.58 19.62 0.04
C ASP A 258 -16.05 19.44 0.08
N GLY A 259 -15.47 18.84 -0.96
CA GLY A 259 -14.09 18.36 -0.96
C GLY A 259 -13.93 17.16 -0.03
N GLN A 260 -12.70 16.83 0.34
CA GLN A 260 -12.43 15.75 1.30
C GLN A 260 -11.54 16.29 2.42
N LEU A 261 -12.01 16.22 3.65
CA LEU A 261 -11.24 16.58 4.84
C LEU A 261 -10.62 15.30 5.40
N TRP A 262 -9.31 15.15 5.26
CA TRP A 262 -8.60 13.95 5.73
C TRP A 262 -8.18 14.08 7.20
N GLY A 263 -7.90 15.30 7.66
CA GLY A 263 -7.61 15.60 9.07
C GLY A 263 -6.16 15.35 9.49
N ASN A 264 -5.29 14.92 8.57
CA ASN A 264 -3.87 14.71 8.84
C ASN A 264 -3.12 16.05 9.01
N PRO A 265 -2.12 16.15 9.92
CA PRO A 265 -1.25 17.31 9.99
C PRO A 265 -0.45 17.50 8.69
N LEU A 266 -0.17 18.76 8.36
CA LEU A 266 0.66 19.14 7.22
C LEU A 266 2.11 19.38 7.63
N TYR A 267 3.04 19.15 6.71
CA TYR A 267 4.47 19.28 6.98
C TYR A 267 4.92 20.73 7.13
N ASN A 268 5.85 20.96 8.04
CA ASN A 268 6.62 22.20 8.11
C ASN A 268 7.82 22.12 7.15
N TRP A 269 7.60 22.38 5.86
CA TRP A 269 8.62 22.19 4.82
C TRP A 269 9.89 23.01 5.03
N ASP A 270 9.84 24.12 5.77
CA ASP A 270 11.03 24.91 6.10
C ASP A 270 11.96 24.17 7.05
N VAL A 271 11.41 23.47 8.06
CA VAL A 271 12.19 22.62 8.97
C VAL A 271 12.76 21.41 8.20
N HIS A 272 11.94 20.76 7.36
CA HIS A 272 12.42 19.67 6.51
C HIS A 272 13.58 20.14 5.61
N ARG A 273 13.46 21.31 4.96
CA ARG A 273 14.52 21.88 4.12
C ARG A 273 15.79 22.17 4.93
N ALA A 274 15.66 22.78 6.10
CA ALA A 274 16.79 23.09 6.98
C ALA A 274 17.55 21.83 7.43
N GLN A 275 16.84 20.70 7.58
CA GLN A 275 17.40 19.40 7.92
C GLN A 275 17.78 18.55 6.69
N GLY A 276 17.76 19.12 5.47
CA GLY A 276 18.11 18.39 4.25
C GLY A 276 17.14 17.26 3.88
N TYR A 277 15.87 17.37 4.29
CA TYR A 277 14.80 16.39 4.10
C TYR A 277 15.08 15.01 4.74
N GLN A 278 15.90 14.98 5.80
CA GLN A 278 16.40 13.74 6.40
C GLN A 278 15.27 12.76 6.79
N TRP A 279 14.20 13.23 7.42
CA TRP A 279 13.07 12.36 7.81
C TRP A 279 12.43 11.67 6.60
N TRP A 280 12.20 12.40 5.50
CA TRP A 280 11.68 11.83 4.26
C TRP A 280 12.67 10.87 3.59
N LEU A 281 13.97 11.19 3.64
CA LEU A 281 15.02 10.32 3.13
C LEU A 281 15.12 9.01 3.93
N ASP A 282 14.83 9.03 5.22
CA ASP A 282 14.83 7.85 6.08
C ASP A 282 13.55 7.03 5.92
N ARG A 283 12.39 7.70 5.77
CA ARG A 283 11.12 7.06 5.40
C ARG A 283 11.24 6.30 4.08
N MET A 284 11.80 6.94 3.05
CA MET A 284 12.06 6.30 1.76
C MET A 284 13.06 5.14 1.88
N ALA A 285 14.12 5.29 2.68
CA ALA A 285 15.07 4.20 2.90
C ALA A 285 14.43 3.00 3.62
N ALA A 286 13.53 3.24 4.57
CA ALA A 286 12.83 2.19 5.30
C ALA A 286 11.88 1.39 4.41
N ILE A 287 11.04 2.06 3.62
CA ILE A 287 10.12 1.37 2.70
C ILE A 287 10.87 0.59 1.61
N LEU A 288 11.99 1.11 1.08
CA LEU A 288 12.80 0.42 0.07
C LEU A 288 13.55 -0.81 0.60
N LYS A 289 13.57 -1.04 1.93
CA LYS A 289 13.98 -2.35 2.49
C LYS A 289 12.88 -3.41 2.38
N MET A 290 11.63 -2.99 2.16
CA MET A 290 10.45 -3.85 2.13
C MET A 290 9.92 -4.10 0.72
N VAL A 291 10.18 -3.18 -0.22
CA VAL A 291 9.61 -3.23 -1.58
C VAL A 291 10.63 -2.81 -2.63
N ASP A 292 10.37 -3.12 -3.90
CA ASP A 292 11.26 -2.83 -5.02
C ASP A 292 10.91 -1.51 -5.72
N LEU A 293 9.63 -1.09 -5.68
CA LEU A 293 9.15 0.21 -6.15
C LEU A 293 8.18 0.83 -5.14
N VAL A 294 8.06 2.15 -5.15
CA VAL A 294 7.18 2.90 -4.26
C VAL A 294 6.23 3.77 -5.07
N ARG A 295 4.92 3.54 -4.95
CA ARG A 295 3.91 4.54 -5.29
C ARG A 295 3.97 5.66 -4.24
N LEU A 296 4.24 6.88 -4.66
CA LEU A 296 4.03 8.08 -3.84
C LEU A 296 2.61 8.55 -4.04
N ASP A 297 1.76 8.24 -3.06
CA ASP A 297 0.38 8.70 -2.99
C ASP A 297 0.32 10.23 -2.94
N HIS A 298 -0.71 10.80 -3.55
CA HIS A 298 -0.96 12.24 -3.60
C HIS A 298 0.30 13.05 -3.97
N PHE A 299 1.01 12.63 -5.02
CA PHE A 299 2.28 13.20 -5.45
C PHE A 299 2.22 14.72 -5.66
N ARG A 300 1.06 15.23 -6.10
CA ARG A 300 0.80 16.65 -6.29
C ARG A 300 0.97 17.49 -5.01
N GLY A 301 0.82 16.88 -3.84
CA GLY A 301 1.05 17.48 -2.52
C GLY A 301 2.48 18.00 -2.32
N PHE A 302 3.47 17.45 -3.03
CA PHE A 302 4.84 17.96 -3.01
C PHE A 302 4.99 19.26 -3.81
N ALA A 303 4.15 19.51 -4.82
CA ALA A 303 4.14 20.78 -5.55
C ALA A 303 3.32 21.83 -4.78
N ALA A 304 2.10 21.46 -4.38
CA ALA A 304 1.27 22.25 -3.47
C ALA A 304 0.26 21.35 -2.76
N ALA A 305 -0.04 21.64 -1.51
CA ALA A 305 -1.05 20.94 -0.72
C ALA A 305 -2.21 21.89 -0.38
N TRP A 306 -3.42 21.33 -0.22
CA TRP A 306 -4.59 22.08 0.19
C TRP A 306 -4.64 22.16 1.73
N HIS A 307 -4.42 23.37 2.25
CA HIS A 307 -4.34 23.64 3.68
C HIS A 307 -5.71 24.05 4.20
N ILE A 308 -6.30 23.24 5.07
CA ILE A 308 -7.59 23.54 5.70
C ILE A 308 -7.32 23.93 7.17
N PRO A 309 -7.78 25.10 7.66
CA PRO A 309 -7.63 25.47 9.07
C PRO A 309 -8.16 24.38 10.00
N PHE A 310 -7.39 24.05 11.03
CA PHE A 310 -7.79 23.03 11.99
C PHE A 310 -9.09 23.44 12.71
N GLY A 311 -9.99 22.47 12.91
CA GLY A 311 -11.32 22.68 13.50
C GLY A 311 -12.45 22.91 12.48
N GLU A 312 -12.15 23.10 11.20
CA GLU A 312 -13.19 23.08 10.15
C GLU A 312 -13.78 21.67 9.98
N THR A 313 -15.05 21.61 9.58
CA THR A 313 -15.80 20.34 9.40
C THR A 313 -15.84 19.87 7.95
N THR A 314 -15.35 20.70 7.01
CA THR A 314 -15.30 20.40 5.57
C THR A 314 -14.02 20.95 4.96
N ALA A 315 -13.69 20.55 3.73
CA ALA A 315 -12.51 21.02 3.02
C ALA A 315 -12.72 22.31 2.21
N ARG A 316 -13.89 22.95 2.32
CA ARG A 316 -14.25 24.12 1.50
C ARG A 316 -13.37 25.34 1.74
N LYS A 317 -13.00 25.59 2.99
CA LYS A 317 -12.23 26.77 3.41
C LYS A 317 -10.75 26.44 3.51
N GLY A 318 -10.18 25.94 2.44
CA GLY A 318 -8.73 25.77 2.36
C GLY A 318 -8.09 26.72 1.36
N GLU A 319 -6.78 26.63 1.27
CA GLU A 319 -5.98 27.32 0.28
C GLU A 319 -4.84 26.43 -0.23
N TRP A 320 -4.41 26.63 -1.48
CA TRP A 320 -3.25 25.95 -2.02
C TRP A 320 -1.98 26.62 -1.51
N VAL A 321 -1.17 25.86 -0.78
CA VAL A 321 0.14 26.32 -0.28
C VAL A 321 1.25 25.55 -0.99
N PRO A 322 2.27 26.24 -1.55
CA PRO A 322 3.40 25.58 -2.20
C PRO A 322 4.13 24.60 -1.27
N GLY A 323 4.45 23.42 -1.79
CA GLY A 323 5.29 22.43 -1.14
C GLY A 323 6.78 22.62 -1.50
N PRO A 324 7.63 21.60 -1.25
CA PRO A 324 9.07 21.65 -1.53
C PRO A 324 9.38 21.52 -3.04
N GLY A 325 8.40 21.14 -3.85
CA GLY A 325 8.54 20.94 -5.29
C GLY A 325 9.72 20.02 -5.63
N LYS A 326 10.52 20.42 -6.63
CA LYS A 326 11.67 19.64 -7.09
C LYS A 326 12.81 19.50 -6.07
N GLU A 327 12.84 20.28 -4.98
CA GLU A 327 13.96 20.28 -4.03
C GLU A 327 14.08 18.94 -3.30
N ILE A 328 12.97 18.40 -2.81
CA ILE A 328 12.96 17.09 -2.15
C ILE A 328 13.32 15.96 -3.12
N PHE A 329 12.87 16.04 -4.38
CA PHE A 329 13.19 15.03 -5.39
C PHE A 329 14.66 15.06 -5.83
N LYS A 330 15.34 16.22 -5.74
CA LYS A 330 16.80 16.27 -5.87
C LYS A 330 17.48 15.51 -4.73
N ALA A 331 17.01 15.67 -3.50
CA ALA A 331 17.52 14.92 -2.35
C ALA A 331 17.27 13.40 -2.52
N PHE A 332 16.07 13.01 -2.97
CA PHE A 332 15.78 11.62 -3.31
C PHE A 332 16.69 11.11 -4.41
N LYS A 333 16.90 11.85 -5.51
CA LYS A 333 17.78 11.43 -6.60
C LYS A 333 19.23 11.26 -6.14
N GLN A 334 19.68 12.09 -5.22
CA GLN A 334 21.02 12.01 -4.65
C GLN A 334 21.21 10.75 -3.79
N LYS A 335 20.22 10.40 -2.95
CA LYS A 335 20.29 9.21 -2.07
C LYS A 335 19.91 7.91 -2.79
N PHE A 336 18.99 8.00 -3.76
CA PHE A 336 18.41 6.89 -4.52
C PHE A 336 18.51 7.18 -6.04
N PRO A 337 19.69 6.99 -6.66
CA PRO A 337 19.92 7.34 -8.07
C PRO A 337 18.95 6.70 -9.05
N GLU A 338 18.43 5.51 -8.76
CA GLU A 338 17.48 4.81 -9.64
C GLU A 338 16.06 5.40 -9.61
N MET A 339 15.71 6.20 -8.60
CA MET A 339 14.37 6.75 -8.39
C MET A 339 13.25 5.71 -8.58
N PRO A 340 13.18 4.66 -7.74
CA PRO A 340 12.17 3.60 -7.83
C PRO A 340 10.79 4.10 -7.35
N ILE A 341 10.31 5.20 -7.94
CA ILE A 341 9.12 5.94 -7.53
C ILE A 341 8.13 5.95 -8.69
N ILE A 342 6.87 5.64 -8.37
CA ILE A 342 5.70 5.86 -9.22
C ILE A 342 4.97 7.07 -8.66
N ALA A 343 4.76 8.10 -9.46
CA ALA A 343 4.01 9.27 -9.05
C ALA A 343 2.52 8.96 -9.18
N GLU A 344 1.78 8.97 -8.07
CA GLU A 344 0.33 9.03 -8.19
C GLU A 344 -0.11 10.48 -8.45
N ASP A 345 -0.41 10.74 -9.70
CA ASP A 345 -0.75 12.03 -10.29
C ASP A 345 -2.19 12.05 -10.81
N LEU A 346 -3.15 11.55 -10.01
CA LEU A 346 -4.57 11.62 -10.35
C LEU A 346 -5.21 12.91 -9.80
N GLY A 347 -6.40 13.21 -10.30
CA GLY A 347 -7.14 14.43 -9.97
C GLY A 347 -6.78 15.61 -10.87
N VAL A 348 -6.99 16.85 -10.39
CA VAL A 348 -6.66 18.07 -11.15
C VAL A 348 -5.17 18.34 -11.04
N ILE A 349 -4.43 17.95 -12.09
CA ILE A 349 -2.99 18.13 -12.21
C ILE A 349 -2.67 19.43 -12.94
N THR A 350 -1.66 20.13 -12.45
CA THR A 350 -1.20 21.42 -12.99
C THR A 350 0.18 21.25 -13.63
N PRO A 351 0.59 22.12 -14.59
CA PRO A 351 1.84 21.95 -15.33
C PRO A 351 3.10 21.85 -14.46
N ASP A 352 3.11 22.44 -13.28
CA ASP A 352 4.20 22.34 -12.29
C ASP A 352 4.33 20.93 -11.68
N VAL A 353 3.21 20.21 -11.53
CA VAL A 353 3.22 18.81 -11.08
C VAL A 353 3.76 17.90 -12.18
N GLU A 354 3.35 18.11 -13.42
CA GLU A 354 3.86 17.37 -14.59
C GLU A 354 5.36 17.61 -14.78
N ASP A 355 5.78 18.86 -14.74
CA ASP A 355 7.19 19.25 -14.83
C ASP A 355 8.01 18.64 -13.67
N MET A 356 7.46 18.58 -12.45
CA MET A 356 8.07 17.91 -11.32
C MET A 356 8.21 16.40 -11.56
N ARG A 357 7.19 15.70 -12.06
CA ARG A 357 7.24 14.27 -12.40
C ARG A 357 8.28 13.99 -13.50
N ASP A 358 8.19 14.73 -14.60
CA ASP A 358 8.93 14.48 -15.83
C ASP A 358 10.40 14.86 -15.71
N SER A 359 10.73 15.88 -14.91
CA SER A 359 12.13 16.28 -14.62
C SER A 359 12.95 15.18 -13.96
N PHE A 360 12.31 14.22 -13.30
CA PHE A 360 12.97 13.07 -12.68
C PHE A 360 12.66 11.75 -13.40
N GLY A 361 11.95 11.79 -14.52
CA GLY A 361 11.58 10.61 -15.32
C GLY A 361 10.64 9.65 -14.58
N LEU A 362 9.83 10.15 -13.65
CA LEU A 362 8.94 9.32 -12.86
C LEU A 362 7.73 8.90 -13.71
N PRO A 363 7.33 7.62 -13.70
CA PRO A 363 6.08 7.23 -14.33
C PRO A 363 4.88 7.75 -13.55
N GLY A 364 3.91 8.31 -14.26
CA GLY A 364 2.59 8.66 -13.73
C GLY A 364 1.61 7.47 -13.76
N MET A 365 0.38 7.70 -13.34
CA MET A 365 -0.70 6.72 -13.31
C MET A 365 -1.83 7.07 -14.29
N LYS A 366 -2.44 6.03 -14.87
CA LYS A 366 -3.64 6.16 -15.71
C LYS A 366 -4.70 5.15 -15.26
N ILE A 367 -5.89 5.62 -14.90
CA ILE A 367 -6.99 4.76 -14.45
C ILE A 367 -8.08 4.71 -15.52
N LEU A 368 -8.29 3.54 -16.13
CA LEU A 368 -9.22 3.40 -17.26
C LEU A 368 -10.69 3.70 -16.86
N GLN A 369 -11.09 3.44 -15.62
CA GLN A 369 -12.45 3.78 -15.15
C GLN A 369 -12.78 5.29 -15.25
N PHE A 370 -11.78 6.18 -15.30
CA PHE A 370 -12.01 7.63 -15.45
C PHE A 370 -12.26 8.05 -16.90
N ALA A 371 -11.78 7.24 -17.85
CA ALA A 371 -11.69 7.56 -19.28
C ALA A 371 -13.04 7.74 -19.99
N PHE A 372 -14.13 7.23 -19.41
CA PHE A 372 -15.43 7.16 -20.08
C PHE A 372 -16.42 8.23 -19.62
N THR A 373 -15.99 9.10 -18.70
CA THR A 373 -16.81 10.21 -18.18
C THR A 373 -16.80 11.42 -19.12
N GLY A 374 -15.69 11.64 -19.83
CA GLY A 374 -15.47 12.74 -20.76
C GLY A 374 -15.87 12.46 -22.22
N ASP A 375 -14.94 12.74 -23.12
CA ASP A 375 -15.03 12.57 -24.56
C ASP A 375 -13.75 11.88 -25.11
N PRO A 376 -13.59 11.67 -26.43
CA PRO A 376 -12.41 11.00 -26.98
C PRO A 376 -11.05 11.68 -26.72
N GLU A 377 -11.00 12.90 -26.20
CA GLU A 377 -9.77 13.62 -25.85
C GLU A 377 -9.36 13.43 -24.38
N ASP A 378 -10.05 12.57 -23.62
CA ASP A 378 -9.73 12.30 -22.23
C ASP A 378 -8.37 11.59 -22.08
N ASP A 379 -7.48 12.16 -21.28
CA ASP A 379 -6.12 11.67 -21.03
C ASP A 379 -6.04 10.28 -20.37
N PHE A 380 -7.16 9.75 -19.87
CA PHE A 380 -7.29 8.39 -19.34
C PHE A 380 -7.67 7.37 -20.42
N LEU A 381 -7.85 7.76 -21.68
CA LEU A 381 -8.04 6.81 -22.78
C LEU A 381 -6.70 6.23 -23.26
N PRO A 382 -6.59 4.91 -23.51
CA PRO A 382 -5.35 4.24 -23.89
C PRO A 382 -4.56 4.81 -25.09
N HIS A 383 -5.20 5.53 -26.00
CA HIS A 383 -4.53 6.14 -27.16
C HIS A 383 -3.82 7.46 -26.84
N HIS A 384 -4.07 8.04 -25.65
CA HIS A 384 -3.38 9.23 -25.12
C HIS A 384 -2.31 8.90 -24.08
N TYR A 385 -2.12 7.62 -23.73
CA TYR A 385 -1.13 7.23 -22.73
C TYR A 385 0.30 7.55 -23.18
N PRO A 386 1.15 8.12 -22.30
CA PRO A 386 2.59 8.09 -22.52
C PRO A 386 3.11 6.66 -22.32
N VAL A 387 4.30 6.37 -22.85
CA VAL A 387 4.95 5.06 -22.61
C VAL A 387 5.35 4.91 -21.14
N ASN A 388 5.89 5.97 -20.53
CA ASN A 388 6.35 5.97 -19.14
C ASN A 388 5.18 6.22 -18.17
N CYS A 389 4.26 5.28 -18.09
CA CYS A 389 3.20 5.27 -17.07
C CYS A 389 2.84 3.86 -16.62
N PHE A 390 2.16 3.81 -15.48
CA PHE A 390 1.44 2.65 -15.01
C PHE A 390 -0.05 2.82 -15.36
N ALA A 391 -0.58 1.91 -16.16
CA ALA A 391 -2.00 1.88 -16.47
C ALA A 391 -2.75 0.86 -15.61
N TYR A 392 -3.91 1.26 -15.10
CA TYR A 392 -4.77 0.48 -14.23
C TYR A 392 -6.18 0.38 -14.79
N THR A 393 -6.88 -0.71 -14.50
CA THR A 393 -8.34 -0.74 -14.69
C THR A 393 -9.00 0.17 -13.65
N GLY A 394 -8.66 -0.05 -12.38
CA GLY A 394 -9.01 0.74 -11.20
C GLY A 394 -7.94 0.60 -10.12
N SER A 395 -7.95 1.50 -9.15
CA SER A 395 -7.17 1.41 -7.90
C SER A 395 -7.99 0.76 -6.78
N HIS A 396 -7.47 0.77 -5.55
CA HIS A 396 -8.20 0.33 -4.35
C HIS A 396 -9.33 1.29 -3.93
N ASP A 397 -9.26 2.57 -4.33
CA ASP A 397 -10.29 3.58 -4.07
C ASP A 397 -11.44 3.53 -5.08
N ASN A 398 -11.22 2.86 -6.20
CA ASN A 398 -12.22 2.66 -7.23
C ASN A 398 -13.16 1.52 -6.86
N ASN A 399 -14.34 1.51 -7.50
CA ASN A 399 -15.16 0.30 -7.53
C ASN A 399 -14.43 -0.78 -8.37
N THR A 400 -14.85 -2.03 -8.29
CA THR A 400 -14.40 -3.04 -9.28
C THR A 400 -14.86 -2.60 -10.67
N SER A 401 -14.20 -3.05 -11.73
CA SER A 401 -14.56 -2.68 -13.10
C SER A 401 -15.99 -3.10 -13.45
N LYS A 402 -16.44 -4.28 -12.97
CA LYS A 402 -17.83 -4.72 -13.11
C LYS A 402 -18.78 -3.85 -12.29
N GLY A 403 -18.48 -3.61 -11.02
CA GLY A 403 -19.31 -2.78 -10.14
C GLY A 403 -19.42 -1.33 -10.62
N TRP A 404 -18.34 -0.77 -11.15
CA TRP A 404 -18.32 0.53 -11.82
C TRP A 404 -19.24 0.51 -13.04
N TYR A 405 -19.07 -0.45 -13.95
CA TYR A 405 -19.86 -0.50 -15.18
C TYR A 405 -21.36 -0.65 -14.91
N GLU A 406 -21.74 -1.51 -13.96
CA GLU A 406 -23.13 -1.72 -13.54
C GLU A 406 -23.78 -0.46 -12.93
N GLN A 407 -22.98 0.43 -12.31
CA GLN A 407 -23.44 1.66 -11.67
C GLN A 407 -23.24 2.92 -12.55
N ALA A 408 -22.47 2.82 -13.63
CA ALA A 408 -22.21 3.92 -14.55
C ALA A 408 -23.48 4.34 -15.30
N SER A 409 -23.52 5.58 -15.76
CA SER A 409 -24.62 6.09 -16.57
C SER A 409 -24.69 5.37 -17.93
N ALA A 410 -25.88 5.37 -18.55
CA ALA A 410 -26.06 4.78 -19.87
C ALA A 410 -25.12 5.38 -20.94
N ARG A 411 -24.76 6.67 -20.79
CA ARG A 411 -23.79 7.35 -21.67
C ARG A 411 -22.38 6.77 -21.49
N GLU A 412 -21.90 6.65 -20.26
CA GLU A 412 -20.56 6.12 -19.96
C GLU A 412 -20.45 4.65 -20.39
N GLN A 413 -21.48 3.84 -20.13
CA GLN A 413 -21.52 2.45 -20.59
C GLN A 413 -21.49 2.35 -22.12
N ASP A 414 -22.25 3.18 -22.83
CA ASP A 414 -22.24 3.21 -24.30
C ASP A 414 -20.89 3.62 -24.86
N PHE A 415 -20.29 4.68 -24.31
CA PHE A 415 -18.97 5.13 -24.73
C PHE A 415 -17.91 4.05 -24.48
N CYS A 416 -17.94 3.41 -23.30
CA CYS A 416 -17.06 2.29 -22.96
C CYS A 416 -17.19 1.13 -23.95
N ARG A 417 -18.42 0.66 -24.24
CA ARG A 417 -18.65 -0.42 -25.22
C ARG A 417 -18.15 -0.08 -26.61
N ARG A 418 -18.41 1.15 -27.08
CA ARG A 418 -17.99 1.60 -28.42
C ARG A 418 -16.49 1.76 -28.53
N TYR A 419 -15.85 2.33 -27.52
CA TYR A 419 -14.41 2.53 -27.49
C TYR A 419 -13.65 1.19 -27.42
N LEU A 420 -14.11 0.29 -26.55
CA LEU A 420 -13.53 -1.05 -26.39
C LEU A 420 -13.95 -2.03 -27.49
N ASN A 421 -14.98 -1.69 -28.28
CA ASN A 421 -15.61 -2.54 -29.28
C ASN A 421 -16.08 -3.90 -28.71
N VAL A 422 -16.89 -3.85 -27.64
CA VAL A 422 -17.40 -5.03 -26.91
C VAL A 422 -18.90 -4.93 -26.59
N SER A 423 -19.53 -6.06 -26.28
CA SER A 423 -20.92 -6.11 -25.79
C SER A 423 -21.07 -5.59 -24.37
N GLY A 424 -20.03 -5.72 -23.54
CA GLY A 424 -20.04 -5.41 -22.11
C GLY A 424 -20.26 -6.62 -21.19
N ASP A 425 -20.40 -7.84 -21.72
CA ASP A 425 -20.71 -9.03 -20.91
C ASP A 425 -19.59 -9.43 -19.93
N ASP A 426 -18.32 -9.31 -20.37
CA ASP A 426 -17.13 -9.51 -19.52
C ASP A 426 -16.30 -8.22 -19.48
N ILE A 427 -16.91 -7.19 -18.91
CA ILE A 427 -16.34 -5.84 -18.93
C ILE A 427 -14.99 -5.76 -18.21
N SER A 428 -14.82 -6.48 -17.09
CA SER A 428 -13.56 -6.49 -16.35
C SER A 428 -12.39 -6.97 -17.21
N TRP A 429 -12.53 -8.11 -17.89
CA TRP A 429 -11.49 -8.60 -18.79
C TRP A 429 -11.36 -7.78 -20.07
N SER A 430 -12.43 -7.14 -20.53
CA SER A 430 -12.38 -6.21 -21.66
C SER A 430 -11.54 -4.97 -21.33
N MET A 431 -11.72 -4.41 -20.14
CA MET A 431 -10.94 -3.29 -19.62
C MET A 431 -9.48 -3.68 -19.37
N MET A 432 -9.23 -4.86 -18.77
CA MET A 432 -7.88 -5.40 -18.63
C MET A 432 -7.20 -5.55 -20.00
N ARG A 433 -7.89 -6.13 -20.98
CA ARG A 433 -7.36 -6.28 -22.34
C ARG A 433 -6.93 -4.94 -22.94
N ALA A 434 -7.75 -3.90 -22.78
CA ALA A 434 -7.45 -2.57 -23.31
C ALA A 434 -6.20 -1.94 -22.71
N ILE A 435 -6.01 -1.99 -21.38
CA ILE A 435 -4.77 -1.46 -20.79
C ILE A 435 -3.57 -2.36 -21.09
N TRP A 436 -3.74 -3.70 -21.16
CA TRP A 436 -2.67 -4.61 -21.57
C TRP A 436 -2.18 -4.32 -22.99
N GLN A 437 -3.10 -3.99 -23.91
CA GLN A 437 -2.78 -3.60 -25.29
C GLN A 437 -2.14 -2.21 -25.40
N SER A 438 -2.40 -1.31 -24.46
CA SER A 438 -1.95 0.08 -24.51
C SER A 438 -0.42 0.24 -24.58
N VAL A 439 0.03 1.45 -24.89
CA VAL A 439 1.47 1.78 -24.96
C VAL A 439 2.15 1.89 -23.59
N ALA A 440 1.39 1.93 -22.49
CA ALA A 440 1.92 1.99 -21.13
C ALA A 440 2.94 0.86 -20.89
N ASN A 441 4.10 1.21 -20.34
CA ASN A 441 5.16 0.25 -20.07
C ASN A 441 4.69 -0.80 -19.04
N ASP A 442 4.02 -0.35 -17.99
CA ASP A 442 3.57 -1.19 -16.89
C ASP A 442 2.04 -1.14 -16.77
N VAL A 443 1.44 -2.31 -16.51
CA VAL A 443 -0.02 -2.43 -16.33
C VAL A 443 -0.33 -3.21 -15.07
N VAL A 444 -1.37 -2.81 -14.35
CA VAL A 444 -1.79 -3.45 -13.11
C VAL A 444 -3.31 -3.51 -13.07
N ALA A 445 -3.87 -4.63 -12.61
CA ALA A 445 -5.31 -4.72 -12.33
C ALA A 445 -5.52 -5.19 -10.88
N PRO A 446 -6.58 -4.74 -10.18
CA PRO A 446 -7.00 -5.34 -8.92
C PRO A 446 -7.38 -6.81 -9.11
N MET A 447 -7.10 -7.66 -8.12
CA MET A 447 -7.49 -9.08 -8.16
C MET A 447 -9.01 -9.27 -8.34
N GLN A 448 -9.81 -8.33 -7.85
CA GLN A 448 -11.26 -8.30 -8.04
C GLN A 448 -11.69 -8.28 -9.52
N ASP A 449 -10.91 -7.60 -10.37
CA ASP A 449 -11.21 -7.51 -11.80
C ASP A 449 -10.88 -8.81 -12.53
N LEU A 450 -9.79 -9.49 -12.13
CA LEU A 450 -9.45 -10.82 -12.64
C LEU A 450 -10.56 -11.84 -12.35
N LEU A 451 -11.17 -11.71 -11.17
CA LEU A 451 -12.29 -12.54 -10.70
C LEU A 451 -13.66 -12.05 -11.20
N SER A 452 -13.72 -10.94 -11.94
CA SER A 452 -14.96 -10.29 -12.42
C SER A 452 -16.01 -10.09 -11.31
N LEU A 453 -15.58 -9.69 -10.11
CA LEU A 453 -16.44 -9.44 -8.95
C LEU A 453 -17.12 -8.08 -9.04
N GLY A 454 -18.31 -7.95 -8.43
CA GLY A 454 -19.08 -6.71 -8.40
C GLY A 454 -18.67 -5.77 -7.28
N ALA A 455 -19.53 -4.80 -6.98
CA ALA A 455 -19.28 -3.77 -5.98
C ALA A 455 -19.11 -4.29 -4.55
N GLU A 456 -19.60 -5.52 -4.26
CA GLU A 456 -19.39 -6.22 -2.99
C GLU A 456 -17.91 -6.48 -2.67
N ALA A 457 -17.04 -6.47 -3.69
CA ALA A 457 -15.62 -6.72 -3.55
C ALA A 457 -14.77 -5.43 -3.52
N ARG A 458 -15.40 -4.26 -3.51
CA ARG A 458 -14.70 -2.97 -3.45
C ARG A 458 -13.81 -2.89 -2.20
N MET A 459 -12.56 -2.47 -2.38
CA MET A 459 -11.60 -2.38 -1.28
C MET A 459 -11.86 -1.15 -0.41
N ASN A 460 -12.02 0.02 -1.01
CA ASN A 460 -12.32 1.25 -0.29
C ASN A 460 -13.31 2.13 -1.06
N LEU A 461 -14.24 2.75 -0.33
CA LEU A 461 -15.06 3.86 -0.81
C LEU A 461 -14.61 5.15 -0.07
N PRO A 462 -13.83 6.03 -0.73
CA PRO A 462 -13.39 7.29 -0.13
C PRO A 462 -14.55 8.12 0.45
N GLY A 463 -14.31 8.70 1.62
CA GLY A 463 -15.29 9.51 2.34
C GLY A 463 -16.39 8.73 3.08
N SER A 464 -16.40 7.40 2.99
CA SER A 464 -17.33 6.56 3.77
C SER A 464 -16.73 6.12 5.12
N GLN A 465 -17.60 5.78 6.08
CA GLN A 465 -17.20 5.17 7.35
C GLN A 465 -17.76 3.75 7.45
N GLY A 466 -16.90 2.79 7.84
CA GLY A 466 -17.25 1.38 8.02
C GLY A 466 -17.22 0.55 6.74
N SER A 467 -16.83 -0.73 6.87
CA SER A 467 -16.71 -1.77 5.82
C SER A 467 -15.59 -1.64 4.77
N ASN A 468 -14.77 -0.58 4.81
CA ASN A 468 -13.57 -0.47 3.97
C ASN A 468 -12.48 -1.46 4.40
N TRP A 469 -11.55 -1.73 3.49
CA TRP A 469 -10.32 -2.52 3.67
C TRP A 469 -10.56 -4.00 4.03
N ALA A 470 -11.82 -4.43 4.00
CA ALA A 470 -12.25 -5.70 4.55
C ALA A 470 -12.31 -6.82 3.50
N TRP A 471 -12.36 -6.53 2.20
CA TRP A 471 -12.53 -7.58 1.18
C TRP A 471 -11.41 -8.63 1.23
N ARG A 472 -11.79 -9.92 1.13
CA ARG A 472 -10.87 -11.06 1.03
C ARG A 472 -11.20 -11.95 -0.15
N MET A 473 -10.16 -12.46 -0.77
CA MET A 473 -10.25 -13.50 -1.80
C MET A 473 -10.63 -14.83 -1.17
N LEU A 474 -11.54 -15.57 -1.80
CA LEU A 474 -11.92 -16.92 -1.37
C LEU A 474 -10.81 -17.95 -1.64
N PRO A 475 -10.68 -19.02 -0.83
CA PRO A 475 -9.60 -20.01 -0.96
C PRO A 475 -9.51 -20.73 -2.32
N ASP A 476 -10.61 -20.82 -3.06
CA ASP A 476 -10.74 -21.49 -4.35
C ASP A 476 -10.74 -20.53 -5.55
N ALA A 477 -10.55 -19.23 -5.32
CA ALA A 477 -10.61 -18.21 -6.37
C ALA A 477 -9.47 -18.34 -7.41
N ILE A 478 -8.28 -18.78 -6.98
CA ILE A 478 -7.15 -19.04 -7.88
C ILE A 478 -7.30 -20.43 -8.50
N THR A 479 -7.66 -20.46 -9.78
CA THR A 479 -7.87 -21.69 -10.55
C THR A 479 -6.90 -21.77 -11.74
N GLU A 480 -6.67 -22.98 -12.23
CA GLU A 480 -5.83 -23.21 -13.41
C GLU A 480 -6.35 -22.49 -14.68
N PRO A 481 -7.67 -22.47 -14.97
CA PRO A 481 -8.20 -21.66 -16.08
C PRO A 481 -7.93 -20.15 -15.91
N LEU A 482 -8.03 -19.61 -14.69
CA LEU A 482 -7.73 -18.21 -14.42
C LEU A 482 -6.25 -17.89 -14.68
N ARG A 483 -5.35 -18.74 -14.15
CA ARG A 483 -3.90 -18.64 -14.39
C ARG A 483 -3.59 -18.65 -15.89
N GLN A 484 -4.15 -19.62 -16.62
CA GLN A 484 -3.92 -19.76 -18.07
C GLN A 484 -4.44 -18.54 -18.83
N ARG A 485 -5.63 -18.03 -18.50
CA ARG A 485 -6.20 -16.83 -19.13
C ARG A 485 -5.32 -15.60 -18.92
N MET A 486 -4.77 -15.44 -17.72
CA MET A 486 -3.82 -14.37 -17.41
C MET A 486 -2.50 -14.52 -18.18
N TRP A 487 -1.95 -15.74 -18.24
CA TRP A 487 -0.74 -16.04 -19.00
C TRP A 487 -0.91 -15.75 -20.49
N GLU A 488 -2.05 -16.14 -21.09
CA GLU A 488 -2.37 -15.87 -22.49
C GLU A 488 -2.51 -14.37 -22.77
N LEU A 489 -3.10 -13.61 -21.85
CA LEU A 489 -3.18 -12.15 -21.96
C LEU A 489 -1.78 -11.52 -21.96
N ASN A 490 -0.89 -12.00 -21.09
CA ASN A 490 0.50 -11.56 -21.03
C ASN A 490 1.30 -11.95 -22.28
N LEU A 491 1.05 -13.14 -22.82
CA LEU A 491 1.67 -13.57 -24.08
C LEU A 491 1.24 -12.66 -25.23
N LEU A 492 -0.08 -12.48 -25.40
CA LEU A 492 -0.68 -11.78 -26.53
C LEU A 492 -0.17 -10.35 -26.68
N TYR A 493 0.02 -9.65 -25.56
CA TYR A 493 0.46 -8.25 -25.56
C TYR A 493 1.94 -8.06 -25.19
N SER A 494 2.74 -9.12 -25.32
CA SER A 494 4.19 -9.11 -25.09
C SER A 494 4.58 -8.57 -23.70
N ARG A 495 3.89 -9.04 -22.66
CA ARG A 495 4.14 -8.70 -21.25
C ARG A 495 4.67 -9.85 -20.39
N LEU A 496 4.88 -11.03 -20.99
CA LEU A 496 5.62 -12.12 -20.34
C LEU A 496 7.07 -11.72 -19.99
N PRO A 497 7.71 -12.40 -19.02
CA PRO A 497 9.14 -12.29 -18.78
C PRO A 497 9.96 -12.57 -20.06
N PRO A 498 11.14 -11.95 -20.24
CA PRO A 498 11.96 -12.14 -21.45
C PRO A 498 12.31 -13.58 -21.76
N GLU A 499 12.66 -14.36 -20.74
CA GLU A 499 12.96 -15.79 -20.84
C GLU A 499 11.76 -16.61 -21.33
N GLU A 500 10.56 -16.29 -20.87
CA GLU A 500 9.30 -16.93 -21.26
C GLU A 500 8.92 -16.58 -22.71
N LYS A 501 9.11 -15.32 -23.10
CA LYS A 501 8.95 -14.88 -24.50
C LYS A 501 9.89 -15.65 -25.42
N ALA A 502 11.18 -15.71 -25.08
CA ALA A 502 12.19 -16.41 -25.86
C ALA A 502 11.87 -17.90 -26.00
N ARG A 503 11.46 -18.55 -24.89
CA ARG A 503 11.04 -19.95 -24.87
C ARG A 503 9.84 -20.20 -25.78
N TYR A 504 8.82 -19.34 -25.72
CA TYR A 504 7.64 -19.45 -26.58
C TYR A 504 7.98 -19.25 -28.06
N SER A 505 8.75 -18.20 -28.40
CA SER A 505 9.17 -17.95 -29.78
C SER A 505 10.02 -19.09 -30.35
N ALA A 506 10.92 -19.68 -29.56
CA ALA A 506 11.70 -20.83 -29.97
C ALA A 506 10.81 -22.05 -30.27
N LYS A 507 9.83 -22.34 -29.41
CA LYS A 507 8.84 -23.41 -29.62
C LYS A 507 8.03 -23.17 -30.89
N LEU A 508 7.47 -21.96 -31.07
CA LEU A 508 6.67 -21.62 -32.25
C LEU A 508 7.48 -21.70 -33.55
N ASN A 509 8.74 -21.22 -33.53
CA ASN A 509 9.61 -21.31 -34.70
C ASN A 509 9.98 -22.76 -35.06
N ALA A 510 10.12 -23.64 -34.07
CA ALA A 510 10.32 -25.07 -34.30
C ALA A 510 9.07 -25.72 -34.94
N GLU A 511 7.87 -25.37 -34.45
CA GLU A 511 6.58 -25.86 -34.98
C GLU A 511 6.30 -25.36 -36.41
N LEU A 512 6.69 -24.13 -36.71
CA LEU A 512 6.49 -23.50 -38.03
C LEU A 512 7.63 -23.76 -39.02
N SER A 513 8.65 -24.55 -38.65
CA SER A 513 9.78 -24.84 -39.51
C SER A 513 9.32 -25.47 -40.84
N GLY A 514 9.70 -24.84 -41.97
CA GLY A 514 9.28 -25.28 -43.31
C GLY A 514 7.94 -24.72 -43.80
N THR A 515 7.25 -23.88 -43.02
CA THR A 515 6.04 -23.17 -43.47
C THR A 515 6.38 -21.78 -44.03
N VAL A 516 5.76 -21.39 -45.13
CA VAL A 516 5.91 -20.04 -45.71
C VAL A 516 5.08 -19.07 -44.86
N LYS A 517 5.72 -18.10 -44.23
CA LYS A 517 5.03 -17.03 -43.50
C LYS A 517 4.51 -15.97 -44.50
N PRO A 518 3.28 -15.45 -44.34
CA PRO A 518 2.82 -14.31 -45.14
C PRO A 518 3.77 -13.12 -44.94
N HIS A 519 4.17 -12.50 -46.06
CA HIS A 519 5.08 -11.36 -46.10
C HIS A 519 4.39 -10.04 -45.77
#